data_AF-A0A3A9JKV5-F1
#
_entry.id   AF-A0A3A9JKV5-F1
#
_cell.length_a   1.000
_cell.length_b   1.000
_cell.length_c   1.000
_cell.angle_alpha   90.00
_cell.angle_beta   90.00
_cell.angle_gamma   90.00
#
_symmetry.space_group_name_H-M   'P 1'
#
loop_
_entity.id
_entity.type
_entity.pdbx_description
1 polymer ?
#
loop_
_entity_poly.entity_id
_entity_poly.type
_entity_poly.pdbx_seq_one_letter_code
_entity_poly.pdbx_strand_id
1 'polypeptide(L)' 'MEQPHEVTVQIGDNIYTGSYRIEGGIVKVVADDYGSEEAARIDGDDPHDLAQMLLREMIRRKEDL' A
#
# COMPACT_ATOMS: atom_id res chain seq x y z
N MET A 1 14.11 13.14 -7.38
CA MET A 1 13.05 12.17 -7.67
C MET A 1 12.83 11.41 -6.40
N GLU A 2 11.66 11.53 -5.77
CA GLU A 2 11.30 10.66 -4.65
C GLU A 2 11.25 9.22 -5.19
N GLN A 3 12.08 8.34 -4.65
CA GLN A 3 12.10 6.95 -5.07
C GLN A 3 10.84 6.26 -4.53
N PRO A 4 10.20 5.37 -5.30
CA PRO A 4 9.12 4.56 -4.77
C PRO A 4 9.64 3.77 -3.58
N HIS A 5 8.90 3.82 -2.47
CA HIS A 5 9.19 3.05 -1.28
C HIS A 5 8.50 1.69 -1.40
N GLU A 6 9.23 0.61 -1.10
CA GLU A 6 8.65 -0.72 -1.08
C GLU A 6 7.87 -0.94 0.23
N VAL A 7 6.74 -1.65 0.13
CA VAL A 7 5.91 -2.04 1.26
C VAL A 7 5.47 -3.49 1.09
N THR A 8 5.50 -4.24 2.18
CA THR A 8 5.20 -5.67 2.18
C THR A 8 4.19 -5.97 3.27
N VAL A 9 3.18 -6.77 2.94
CA VAL A 9 2.19 -7.24 3.92
C VAL A 9 2.05 -8.76 3.84
N GLN A 10 1.92 -9.39 5.00
CA GLN A 10 1.67 -10.82 5.11
C GLN A 10 0.21 -11.06 5.51
N ILE A 11 -0.51 -11.89 4.75
CA ILE A 11 -1.88 -12.29 5.05
C ILE A 11 -1.95 -13.81 4.98
N GLY A 12 -2.10 -14.45 6.15
CA GLY A 12 -1.95 -15.90 6.27
C GLY A 12 -0.52 -16.32 5.93
N ASP A 13 -0.38 -17.28 5.01
CA ASP A 13 0.90 -17.76 4.50
C ASP A 13 1.38 -17.02 3.24
N ASN A 14 0.57 -16.10 2.72
CA ASN A 14 0.89 -15.32 1.52
C ASN A 14 1.58 -14.01 1.88
N ILE A 15 2.61 -13.68 1.11
CA ILE A 15 3.33 -12.40 1.18
C ILE A 15 2.98 -11.62 -0.08
N TYR A 16 2.56 -10.38 0.11
CA TYR A 16 2.21 -9.46 -0.96
C TYR A 16 3.11 -8.23 -0.88
N THR A 17 3.60 -7.79 -2.04
CA THR A 17 4.45 -6.61 -2.14
C THR A 17 3.75 -5.50 -2.91
N GLY A 18 4.15 -4.28 -2.62
CA GLY A 18 3.70 -3.11 -3.32
C GLY A 18 4.72 -1.99 -3.24
N SER A 19 4.50 -0.99 -4.06
CA SER A 19 5.29 0.23 -4.09
C SER A 19 4.40 1.40 -3.71
N TYR A 20 4.89 2.31 -2.87
CA TYR A 20 4.18 3.53 -2.54
C TYR A 20 5.02 4.79 -2.75
N ARG A 21 4.33 5.90 -3.02
CA ARG A 21 4.92 7.23 -3.15
C ARG A 21 4.07 8.23 -2.39
N ILE A 22 4.71 9.31 -1.95
CA ILE A 22 4.05 10.40 -1.24
C ILE A 22 4.00 11.60 -2.17
N GLU A 23 2.80 12.08 -2.48
CA GLU A 23 2.61 13.25 -3.33
C GLU A 23 1.69 14.24 -2.63
N GLY A 24 2.22 15.39 -2.20
CA GLY A 24 1.40 16.45 -1.59
C GLY A 24 0.65 16.04 -0.32
N GLY A 25 1.24 15.15 0.50
CA GLY A 25 0.59 14.62 1.70
C GLY A 25 -0.39 13.48 1.44
N ILE A 26 -0.37 12.90 0.24
CA ILE A 26 -1.15 11.72 -0.14
C ILE A 26 -0.19 10.55 -0.34
N VAL A 27 -0.41 9.45 0.35
CA VAL A 27 0.24 8.17 0.08
C VAL A 27 -0.53 7.49 -1.04
N LYS A 28 0.16 7.17 -2.13
CA LYS A 28 -0.36 6.34 -3.22
C LYS A 28 0.37 5.01 -3.20
N VAL A 29 -0.37 3.91 -3.14
CA VAL A 29 0.14 2.54 -3.10
C VAL A 29 -0.28 1.82 -4.36
N VAL A 30 0.64 1.11 -4.98
CA VAL A 30 0.40 0.18 -6.09
C VAL A 30 0.74 -1.22 -5.60
N ALA A 31 -0.20 -2.15 -5.72
CA ALA A 31 0.03 -3.56 -5.41
C ALA A 31 0.68 -4.24 -6.62
N ASP A 32 1.86 -4.84 -6.44
CA ASP A 32 2.63 -5.42 -7.55
C ASP A 32 1.92 -6.64 -8.15
N ASP A 33 1.34 -7.48 -7.30
CA ASP A 33 0.63 -8.70 -7.69
C ASP A 33 -0.65 -8.42 -8.51
N TYR A 34 -1.32 -7.31 -8.25
CA TYR A 34 -2.66 -7.03 -8.79
C TYR A 34 -2.70 -5.84 -9.76
N GLY A 35 -1.62 -5.05 -9.86
CA GLY A 35 -1.57 -3.82 -10.64
C GLY A 35 -2.64 -2.79 -10.25
N SER A 36 -3.22 -2.92 -9.05
CA SER A 36 -4.23 -2.00 -8.53
C SER A 36 -3.55 -0.84 -7.80
N GLU A 37 -4.17 0.34 -7.78
CA GLU A 37 -3.66 1.52 -7.07
C GLU A 37 -4.70 2.01 -6.05
N GLU A 38 -4.26 2.39 -4.86
CA GLU A 38 -5.05 3.11 -3.85
C GLU A 38 -4.31 4.35 -3.38
N ALA A 39 -5.06 5.32 -2.86
CA ALA A 39 -4.50 6.55 -2.32
C ALA A 39 -5.24 7.01 -1.08
N ALA A 40 -4.50 7.45 -0.06
CA ALA A 40 -5.07 8.07 1.13
C ALA A 40 -4.24 9.26 1.60
N ARG A 41 -4.90 10.19 2.29
CA ARG A 41 -4.25 11.36 2.89
C ARG A 41 -3.53 10.96 4.17
N ILE A 42 -2.31 11.47 4.35
CA ILE A 42 -1.57 11.32 5.60
C ILE A 42 -2.24 12.23 6.64
N ASP A 43 -2.77 11.64 7.72
CA ASP A 43 -3.43 12.37 8.81
C ASP A 43 -2.69 12.18 10.15
N GLY A 44 -1.38 12.41 10.13
CA GLY A 44 -0.50 12.30 11.31
C GLY A 44 0.11 10.91 11.54
N ASP A 45 -0.37 9.88 10.83
CA ASP A 45 0.26 8.55 10.79
C ASP A 45 1.53 8.52 9.94
N ASP A 46 2.40 7.53 10.19
CA ASP A 46 3.56 7.28 9.33
C ASP A 46 3.07 6.86 7.93
N PRO A 47 3.58 7.46 6.85
CA PRO A 47 3.16 7.13 5.49
C PRO A 47 3.42 5.66 5.13
N HIS A 48 4.40 5.01 5.76
CA HIS A 48 4.64 3.57 5.59
C HIS A 48 3.53 2.72 6.21
N ASP A 49 3.07 3.06 7.40
CA ASP A 49 1.97 2.35 8.07
C ASP A 49 0.66 2.52 7.30
N LEU A 50 0.40 3.74 6.81
CA LEU A 50 -0.74 4.01 5.91
C LEU A 50 -0.62 3.20 4.61
N ALA A 51 0.58 3.09 4.04
CA ALA A 51 0.80 2.28 2.85
C ALA A 51 0.55 0.79 3.08
N GLN A 52 0.99 0.24 4.23
CA GLN A 52 0.71 -1.14 4.62
C GLN A 52 -0.79 -1.39 4.79
N MET A 53 -1.50 -0.46 5.43
CA MET A 53 -2.95 -0.56 5.61
C MET A 53 -3.68 -0.60 4.27
N LEU A 54 -3.34 0.33 3.37
CA LEU A 54 -3.92 0.39 2.03
C LEU A 54 -3.64 -0.89 1.22
N LEU A 55 -2.38 -1.35 1.19
CA LEU A 55 -2.02 -2.59 0.50
C LEU A 55 -2.83 -3.77 1.04
N ARG A 56 -2.93 -3.89 2.37
CA ARG A 56 -3.71 -4.95 3.02
C ARG A 56 -5.19 -4.89 2.66
N GLU A 57 -5.79 -3.71 2.62
CA GLU A 57 -7.20 -3.53 2.28
C GLU A 57 -7.46 -3.87 0.81
N MET A 58 -6.55 -3.49 -0.09
CA MET A 58 -6.60 -3.89 -1.50
C MET A 58 -6.61 -5.40 -1.66
N ILE A 59 -5.69 -6.09 -0.99
CA ILE A 59 -5.58 -7.55 -1.07
C ILE A 59 -6.83 -8.21 -0.50
N ARG A 60 -7.33 -7.75 0.65
CA ARG A 60 -8.59 -8.27 1.22
C ARG A 60 -9.76 -8.16 0.24
N ARG A 61 -9.90 -7.02 -0.43
CA ARG A 61 -10.95 -6.82 -1.45
C ARG A 61 -10.78 -7.70 -2.69
N LYS A 62 -9.54 -8.09 -3.04
CA LYS A 62 -9.24 -8.94 -4.20
C LYS A 62 -9.40 -10.42 -3.90
N GLU A 63 -8.98 -10.84 -2.72
CA GLU A 63 -9.02 -12.23 -2.26
C GLU A 63 -10.36 -12.61 -1.61
N ASP A 64 -11.30 -11.65 -1.49
CA ASP A 64 -12.61 -11.82 -0.82
C ASP A 64 -12.47 -12.28 0.66
N LEU A 65 -11.46 -11.72 1.35
CA LEU A 65 -11.10 -12.05 2.75
C LEU A 65 -11.75 -11.13 3.79
#